data_AF-A0A0F9H7M6-F1
#
_entry.id   AF-A0A0F9H7M6-F1
#
_cell.length_a   1.000
_cell.length_b   1.000
_cell.length_c   1.000
_cell.angle_alpha   90.00
_cell.angle_beta   90.00
_cell.angle_gamma   90.00
#
_symmetry.space_group_name_H-M   'P 1'
#
loop_
_entity.id
_entity.type
_entity.pdbx_description
1 polymer ?
#
loop_
_entity_poly.entity_id
_entity_poly.type
_entity_poly.pdbx_seq_one_letter_code
_entity_poly.pdbx_strand_id
1 'polypeptide(L)'
;MQIEFLASGWIKELNEMEDWLKTRTVSMKVKKDGKEPAWGVEGYYSTLHNALKSLADKEILFQPHPGPQTDFLAASEREVFYGGARGGGKSYALLVDPLRFCGEAYHTGLLLRKTMPELRDLIEHSKKLYPKAYPGAKWREQDKEWRFPSG
;
A
#
# COMPACT_ATOMS: atom_id res chain seq x y z
N MET A 1 -3.22 1.37 8.17
CA MET A 1 -2.03 1.40 7.29
C MET A 1 -2.50 1.00 5.91
N GLN A 2 -2.78 1.98 5.04
CA GLN A 2 -3.13 1.68 3.65
C GLN A 2 -1.90 1.03 3.00
N ILE A 3 -2.08 -0.16 2.43
CA ILE A 3 -1.15 -0.66 1.43
C ILE A 3 -1.32 0.30 0.27
N GLU A 4 -0.39 1.24 0.14
CA GLU A 4 -0.39 2.22 -0.93
C GLU A 4 -0.12 1.49 -2.25
N PHE A 5 -1.21 1.06 -2.88
CA PHE A 5 -1.24 0.73 -4.29
C PHE A 5 -0.87 1.96 -5.10
N LEU A 6 0.13 1.78 -5.98
CA LEU A 6 0.52 2.68 -7.08
C LEU A 6 1.37 3.88 -6.67
N ALA A 7 2.69 3.80 -6.91
CA ALA A 7 3.61 4.93 -6.69
C ALA A 7 4.56 5.23 -7.87
N SER A 8 4.27 4.78 -9.11
CA SER A 8 5.03 5.27 -10.28
C SER A 8 4.31 6.39 -11.05
N GLY A 9 2.98 6.32 -11.19
CA GLY A 9 2.18 7.41 -11.78
C GLY A 9 2.16 8.66 -10.90
N TRP A 10 1.95 8.44 -9.60
CA TRP A 10 1.81 9.51 -8.61
C TRP A 10 3.10 10.33 -8.43
N ILE A 11 4.31 9.79 -8.59
CA ILE A 11 5.54 10.60 -8.43
C ILE A 11 5.67 11.67 -9.53
N LYS A 12 5.25 11.34 -10.76
CA LYS A 12 5.24 12.30 -11.87
C LYS A 12 4.12 13.32 -11.68
N GLU A 13 2.92 12.86 -11.30
CA GLU A 13 1.77 13.72 -10.98
C GLU A 13 2.03 14.61 -9.77
N LEU A 14 2.84 14.19 -8.79
CA LEU A 14 3.25 14.97 -7.62
C LEU A 14 4.26 16.06 -7.99
N ASN A 15 5.23 15.76 -8.86
CA ASN A 15 6.15 16.78 -9.39
C ASN A 15 5.41 17.79 -10.29
N GLU A 16 4.47 17.33 -11.11
CA GLU A 16 3.59 18.17 -11.92
C GLU A 16 2.60 18.98 -11.05
N MET A 17 2.12 18.41 -9.93
CA MET A 17 1.30 19.12 -8.93
C MET A 17 2.12 20.17 -8.18
N GLU A 18 3.35 19.88 -7.76
CA GLU A 18 4.21 20.88 -7.14
C GLU A 18 4.48 22.05 -8.09
N ASP A 19 4.74 21.76 -9.37
CA ASP A 19 4.97 22.78 -10.39
C ASP A 19 3.70 23.59 -10.70
N TRP A 20 2.54 22.91 -10.78
CA TRP A 20 1.22 23.52 -10.92
C TRP A 20 0.84 24.40 -9.73
N LEU A 21 1.14 23.95 -8.50
CA LEU A 21 0.91 24.69 -7.27
C LEU A 21 1.79 25.94 -7.19
N LYS A 22 3.09 25.82 -7.51
CA LYS A 22 4.02 26.96 -7.59
C LYS A 22 3.57 27.98 -8.62
N THR A 23 3.07 27.53 -9.78
CA THR A 23 2.59 28.40 -10.87
C THR A 23 1.29 29.13 -10.53
N ARG A 24 0.36 28.49 -9.80
CA ARG A 24 -0.95 29.09 -9.42
C ARG A 24 -0.95 29.87 -8.11
N THR A 25 0.08 29.74 -7.29
CA THR A 25 0.26 30.55 -6.06
C THR A 25 0.31 32.05 -6.37
N VAL A 26 0.75 32.45 -7.56
CA VAL A 26 0.75 33.86 -7.99
C VAL A 26 -0.65 34.36 -8.38
N SER A 27 -1.58 33.48 -8.76
CA SER A 27 -2.89 33.82 -9.32
C SER A 27 -4.09 33.57 -8.40
N MET A 28 -3.95 32.76 -7.34
CA MET A 28 -4.99 32.54 -6.33
C MET A 28 -4.96 33.59 -5.21
N LYS A 29 -5.24 34.86 -5.53
CA LYS A 29 -5.93 35.73 -4.55
C LYS A 29 -7.40 35.31 -4.53
N VAL A 30 -7.71 34.29 -3.73
CA VAL A 30 -9.08 33.77 -3.59
C VAL A 30 -9.98 34.85 -2.99
N LYS A 31 -10.78 35.50 -3.85
CA LYS A 31 -12.03 36.15 -3.46
C LYS A 31 -13.18 35.18 -3.72
N LYS A 32 -13.75 34.60 -2.67
CA LYS A 32 -15.22 34.48 -2.50
C LYS A 32 -15.59 33.85 -1.15
N ASP A 33 -16.63 34.45 -0.56
CA ASP A 33 -17.46 33.91 0.53
C ASP A 33 -16.81 33.72 1.91
N GLY A 34 -16.16 34.77 2.43
CA GLY A 34 -16.26 35.25 3.82
C GLY A 34 -16.05 34.30 5.01
N LYS A 35 -15.68 33.04 4.80
CA LYS A 35 -15.32 32.09 5.85
C LYS A 35 -14.01 31.45 5.44
N GLU A 36 -12.93 32.04 5.94
CA GLU A 36 -11.61 31.45 5.88
C GLU A 36 -11.66 30.06 6.55
N PRO A 37 -11.04 29.01 5.96
CA PRO A 37 -10.76 27.82 6.74
C PRO A 37 -9.97 28.25 7.99
N ALA A 38 -10.31 27.71 9.15
CA ALA A 38 -9.69 28.07 10.45
C ALA A 38 -8.17 27.88 10.48
N TRP A 39 -7.61 27.25 9.44
CA TRP A 39 -6.19 27.15 9.14
C TRP A 39 -5.97 27.89 7.82
N GLY A 40 -5.18 28.98 7.83
CA GLY A 40 -4.88 29.75 6.62
C GLY A 40 -4.34 28.87 5.48
N VAL A 41 -4.46 29.34 4.25
CA VAL A 41 -4.04 28.63 3.01
C VAL A 41 -2.59 28.09 3.09
N GLU A 42 -1.73 28.79 3.82
CA GLU A 42 -0.32 28.43 4.09
C GLU A 42 -0.17 27.19 5.02
N GLY A 43 -1.09 26.99 5.96
CA GLY A 43 -1.15 25.82 6.83
C GLY A 43 -1.56 24.54 6.11
N TYR A 44 -2.38 24.67 5.06
CA TYR A 44 -2.78 23.53 4.23
C TYR A 44 -1.61 23.00 3.38
N TYR A 45 -0.85 23.89 2.73
CA TYR A 45 0.29 23.51 1.91
C TYR A 45 1.45 22.91 2.70
N SER A 46 1.76 23.47 3.87
CA SER A 46 2.79 22.90 4.75
C SER A 46 2.43 21.51 5.23
N THR A 47 1.16 21.26 5.54
CA THR A 47 0.66 19.92 5.92
C THR A 47 0.78 18.93 4.76
N LEU A 48 0.33 19.32 3.56
CA LEU A 48 0.47 18.47 2.37
C LEU A 48 1.94 18.19 2.02
N HIS A 49 2.80 19.20 2.06
CA HIS A 49 4.23 19.05 1.78
C HIS A 49 4.89 18.10 2.78
N ASN A 50 4.59 18.23 4.08
CA ASN A 50 5.10 17.34 5.10
C ASN A 50 4.58 15.91 4.93
N ALA A 51 3.30 15.74 4.59
CA ALA A 51 2.72 14.44 4.29
C ALA A 51 3.40 13.80 3.07
N LEU A 52 3.54 14.52 1.95
CA LEU A 52 4.20 14.04 0.74
C LEU A 52 5.67 13.71 0.98
N LYS A 53 6.39 14.55 1.71
CA LYS A 53 7.79 14.29 2.10
C LYS A 53 7.90 13.03 2.97
N SER A 54 6.99 12.84 3.91
CA SER A 54 6.94 11.63 4.74
C SER A 54 6.60 10.35 3.96
N LEU A 55 5.97 10.48 2.78
CA LEU A 55 5.73 9.37 1.86
C LEU A 55 6.92 9.14 0.94
N ALA A 56 7.59 10.21 0.49
CA ALA A 56 8.79 10.13 -0.35
C ALA A 56 9.96 9.44 0.36
N ASP A 57 10.07 9.59 1.68
CA ASP A 57 11.13 8.97 2.48
C ASP A 57 10.83 7.49 2.84
N LYS A 58 9.66 6.94 2.48
CA LYS A 58 9.32 5.54 2.78
C LYS A 58 9.89 4.58 1.73
N GLU A 59 10.50 3.51 2.21
CA GLU A 59 10.94 2.40 1.36
C GLU A 59 9.72 1.69 0.73
N ILE A 60 9.66 1.66 -0.60
CA ILE A 60 8.64 0.88 -1.32
C ILE A 60 8.97 -0.60 -1.18
N LEU A 61 8.25 -1.31 -0.32
CA LEU A 61 8.48 -2.74 -0.06
C LEU A 61 7.94 -3.65 -1.16
N PHE A 62 6.89 -3.21 -1.84
CA PHE A 62 6.23 -3.99 -2.89
C PHE A 62 5.57 -3.05 -3.91
N GLN A 63 5.76 -3.36 -5.19
CA GLN A 63 5.06 -2.71 -6.29
C GLN A 63 4.47 -3.80 -7.20
N PRO A 64 3.15 -3.78 -7.47
CA PRO A 64 2.56 -4.75 -8.38
C PRO A 64 3.03 -4.50 -9.81
N HIS A 65 3.21 -5.59 -10.56
CA HIS A 65 3.44 -5.51 -11.99
C HIS A 65 2.19 -5.01 -12.71
N PRO A 66 2.34 -4.14 -13.72
CA PRO A 66 1.20 -3.66 -14.49
C PRO A 66 0.46 -4.81 -15.17
N GLY A 67 -0.86 -4.68 -15.22
CA GLY A 67 -1.77 -5.67 -15.80
C GLY A 67 -2.35 -6.61 -14.74
N PRO A 68 -2.37 -7.94 -14.97
CA PRO A 68 -3.20 -8.85 -14.19
C PRO A 68 -2.96 -8.88 -12.68
N GLN A 69 -1.73 -8.54 -12.23
CA GLN A 69 -1.42 -8.50 -10.80
C GLN A 69 -2.06 -7.28 -10.13
N THR A 70 -1.95 -6.11 -10.75
CA THR A 70 -2.63 -4.89 -10.29
C THR A 70 -4.14 -5.09 -10.28
N ASP A 71 -4.71 -5.68 -11.33
CA ASP A 71 -6.15 -5.92 -11.43
C ASP A 71 -6.64 -6.87 -10.32
N PHE A 72 -5.90 -7.96 -10.04
CA PHE A 72 -6.20 -8.88 -8.96
C PHE A 72 -6.21 -8.20 -7.59
N LEU A 73 -5.23 -7.34 -7.32
CA LEU A 73 -5.09 -6.72 -6.01
C LEU A 73 -6.05 -5.52 -5.81
N ALA A 74 -6.47 -4.87 -6.90
CA ALA A 74 -7.47 -3.81 -6.90
C ALA A 74 -8.91 -4.34 -6.88
N ALA A 75 -9.10 -5.64 -7.11
CA ALA A 75 -10.40 -6.29 -7.13
C ALA A 75 -11.14 -6.13 -5.78
N SER A 76 -12.42 -5.76 -5.87
CA SER A 76 -13.32 -5.55 -4.72
C SER A 76 -14.29 -6.72 -4.51
N GLU A 77 -14.28 -7.66 -5.44
CA GLU A 77 -15.12 -8.82 -5.47
C GLU A 77 -14.76 -9.77 -4.33
N ARG A 78 -15.79 -10.47 -3.80
CA ARG A 78 -15.61 -11.44 -2.72
C ARG A 78 -14.71 -12.60 -3.12
N GLU A 79 -14.82 -13.04 -4.37
CA GLU A 79 -14.08 -14.17 -4.92
C GLU A 79 -13.42 -13.74 -6.22
N VAL A 80 -12.10 -13.88 -6.29
CA VAL A 80 -11.31 -13.47 -7.45
C VAL A 80 -10.43 -14.64 -7.88
N PHE A 81 -10.56 -15.06 -9.13
CA PHE A 81 -9.76 -16.13 -9.71
C PHE A 81 -8.59 -15.54 -10.49
N TYR A 82 -7.38 -15.73 -9.97
CA TYR A 82 -6.17 -15.18 -10.59
C TYR A 82 -5.34 -16.24 -11.32
N GLY A 83 -5.45 -16.26 -12.65
CA GLY A 83 -4.76 -17.20 -13.54
C GLY A 83 -3.53 -16.63 -14.26
N GLY A 84 -3.14 -17.25 -15.38
CA GLY A 84 -2.14 -16.73 -16.32
C GLY A 84 -0.80 -17.45 -16.32
N ALA A 85 0.19 -16.88 -17.02
CA ALA A 85 1.50 -17.49 -17.28
C ALA A 85 2.37 -17.70 -16.01
N ARG A 86 3.38 -18.58 -16.12
CA ARG A 86 4.40 -18.78 -15.09
C ARG A 86 5.23 -17.49 -14.94
N GLY A 87 5.56 -17.12 -13.70
CA GLY A 87 6.38 -15.95 -13.41
C GLY A 87 5.64 -14.61 -13.27
N GLY A 88 4.31 -14.56 -13.49
CA GLY A 88 3.53 -13.32 -13.39
C GLY A 88 3.26 -12.79 -11.97
N GLY A 89 4.09 -13.11 -10.96
CA GLY A 89 3.96 -12.55 -9.62
C GLY A 89 2.81 -13.08 -8.76
N LYS A 90 2.04 -14.08 -9.22
CA LYS A 90 0.88 -14.65 -8.49
C LYS A 90 1.15 -14.97 -7.03
N SER A 91 2.28 -15.61 -6.72
CA SER A 91 2.61 -15.98 -5.34
C SER A 91 2.81 -14.77 -4.44
N TYR A 92 3.44 -13.72 -4.94
CA TYR A 92 3.62 -12.47 -4.19
C TYR A 92 2.31 -11.71 -4.04
N ALA A 93 1.45 -11.71 -5.07
CA ALA A 93 0.12 -11.14 -4.97
C ALA A 93 -0.67 -11.76 -3.81
N LEU A 94 -0.63 -13.09 -3.67
CA LEU A 94 -1.26 -13.82 -2.57
C LEU A 94 -0.66 -13.51 -1.19
N LEU A 95 0.60 -13.07 -1.11
CA LEU A 95 1.22 -12.66 0.15
C LEU A 95 0.85 -11.24 0.55
N VAL A 96 0.70 -10.34 -0.43
CA VAL A 96 0.41 -8.92 -0.19
C VAL A 96 -1.08 -8.70 0.04
N ASP A 97 -1.93 -9.49 -0.62
CA ASP A 97 -3.37 -9.34 -0.57
C ASP A 97 -3.99 -9.43 0.85
N PRO A 98 -3.52 -10.28 1.78
CA PRO A 98 -4.05 -10.27 3.15
C PRO A 98 -3.60 -9.07 3.97
N LEU A 99 -2.47 -8.44 3.62
CA LEU A 99 -1.88 -7.38 4.43
C LEU A 99 -2.81 -6.15 4.56
N ARG A 100 -3.74 -5.95 3.61
CA ARG A 100 -4.73 -4.84 3.61
C ARG A 100 -5.69 -4.92 4.80
N PHE A 101 -5.84 -6.10 5.39
CA PHE A 101 -6.73 -6.37 6.52
C PHE A 101 -5.97 -6.66 7.82
N CYS A 102 -4.64 -6.57 7.82
CA CYS A 102 -3.85 -6.80 9.04
C CYS A 102 -4.05 -5.71 10.11
N GLY A 103 -4.75 -4.61 9.82
CA GLY A 103 -5.15 -3.63 10.83
C GLY A 103 -6.37 -4.05 11.66
N GLU A 104 -7.12 -5.04 11.17
CA GLU A 104 -8.44 -5.38 11.65
C GLU A 104 -8.36 -6.55 12.63
N ALA A 105 -8.72 -6.30 13.89
CA ALA A 105 -8.53 -7.26 14.99
C ALA A 105 -9.25 -8.61 14.82
N TYR A 106 -10.26 -8.69 13.95
CA TYR A 106 -11.04 -9.90 13.69
C TYR A 106 -10.73 -10.54 12.33
N HIS A 107 -9.69 -10.08 11.63
CA HIS A 107 -9.31 -10.69 10.36
C HIS A 107 -8.48 -11.96 10.60
N THR A 108 -8.88 -13.06 9.96
CA THR A 108 -8.08 -14.29 9.91
C THR A 108 -8.03 -14.77 8.47
N GLY A 109 -6.82 -14.88 7.93
CA GLY A 109 -6.56 -15.37 6.58
C GLY A 109 -5.99 -16.78 6.59
N LEU A 110 -6.35 -17.58 5.59
CA LEU A 110 -5.78 -18.90 5.36
C LEU A 110 -5.17 -18.95 3.96
N LEU A 111 -3.87 -19.21 3.89
CA LEU A 111 -3.16 -19.38 2.62
C LEU A 111 -2.79 -20.85 2.43
N LEU A 112 -3.33 -21.46 1.37
CA LEU A 112 -3.11 -22.86 1.05
C LEU A 112 -2.24 -23.04 -0.20
N ARG A 113 -1.43 -24.10 -0.20
CA ARG A 113 -0.65 -24.57 -1.36
C ARG A 113 -0.75 -26.09 -1.47
N LYS A 114 -0.59 -26.59 -2.69
CA LYS A 114 -0.72 -28.01 -2.99
C LYS A 114 0.40 -28.82 -2.34
N THR A 115 1.61 -28.28 -2.29
CA THR A 115 2.79 -28.99 -1.78
C THR A 115 3.53 -28.20 -0.70
N MET A 116 4.18 -28.92 0.21
CA MET A 116 4.97 -28.31 1.29
C MET A 116 6.17 -27.49 0.78
N PRO A 117 6.92 -27.90 -0.27
CA PRO A 117 8.00 -27.08 -0.83
C PRO A 117 7.52 -25.71 -1.34
N GLU A 118 6.38 -25.66 -2.05
CA GLU A 118 5.77 -24.41 -2.49
C GLU A 118 5.36 -23.52 -1.31
N LEU A 119 4.83 -24.12 -0.24
CA LEU A 119 4.47 -23.40 0.97
C LEU A 119 5.70 -22.83 1.68
N ARG A 120 6.80 -23.59 1.78
CA ARG A 120 8.05 -23.15 2.41
C ARG A 120 8.66 -21.95 1.68
N ASP A 121 8.74 -22.00 0.36
CA ASP A 121 9.22 -20.89 -0.45
C ASP A 121 8.40 -19.61 -0.20
N LEU A 122 7.07 -19.77 -0.07
CA LEU A 122 6.18 -18.66 0.24
C LEU A 122 6.39 -18.11 1.67
N ILE A 123 6.59 -19.00 2.66
CA ILE A 123 6.88 -18.62 4.04
C ILE A 123 8.19 -17.83 4.11
N GLU A 124 9.24 -18.26 3.41
CA GLU A 124 10.52 -17.55 3.37
C GLU A 124 10.38 -16.13 2.81
N HIS A 125 9.59 -15.96 1.75
CA HIS A 125 9.27 -14.64 1.22
C HIS A 125 8.46 -13.79 2.22
N SER A 126 7.47 -14.38 2.90
CA SER A 126 6.69 -13.68 3.93
C SER A 126 7.56 -13.20 5.11
N LYS A 127 8.55 -14.00 5.54
CA LYS A 127 9.50 -13.66 6.61
C LYS A 127 10.34 -12.43 6.29
N LYS A 128 10.60 -12.14 5.02
CA LYS A 128 11.32 -10.93 4.58
C LYS A 128 10.38 -9.73 4.48
N LEU A 129 9.15 -9.96 4.04
CA LEU A 129 8.19 -8.89 3.72
C LEU A 129 7.43 -8.38 4.95
N TYR A 130 6.83 -9.28 5.74
CA TYR A 130 5.84 -8.91 6.76
C TYR A 130 6.41 -8.11 7.92
N PRO A 131 7.61 -8.39 8.47
CA PRO A 131 8.19 -7.57 9.53
C PRO A 131 8.49 -6.13 9.10
N LYS A 132 8.83 -5.94 7.83
CA LYS A 132 9.04 -4.59 7.24
C LYS A 132 7.72 -3.89 6.99
N ALA A 133 6.72 -4.61 6.48
CA ALA A 133 5.42 -4.06 6.15
C ALA A 133 4.58 -3.73 7.39
N TYR A 134 4.67 -4.54 8.45
CA TYR A 134 3.91 -4.38 9.68
C TYR A 134 4.82 -4.59 10.90
N PRO A 135 5.39 -3.50 11.46
CA PRO A 135 6.22 -3.57 12.66
C PRO A 135 5.48 -4.26 13.81
N GLY A 136 6.08 -5.31 14.37
CA GLY A 136 5.47 -6.12 15.43
C GLY A 136 4.78 -7.40 14.96
N ALA A 137 4.73 -7.67 13.65
CA ALA A 137 4.34 -8.98 13.14
C ALA A 137 5.30 -10.08 13.62
N LYS A 138 4.75 -11.16 14.17
CA LYS A 138 5.51 -12.28 14.74
C LYS A 138 5.19 -13.58 14.02
N TRP A 139 6.22 -14.29 13.60
CA TRP A 139 6.10 -15.62 13.02
C TRP A 139 6.10 -16.70 14.10
N ARG A 140 5.20 -17.68 13.97
CA ARG A 140 5.15 -18.88 14.82
C ARG A 140 5.49 -20.11 13.99
N GLU A 141 6.67 -20.67 14.22
CA GLU A 141 7.22 -21.77 13.40
C GLU A 141 6.44 -23.08 13.52
N GLN A 142 5.93 -23.40 14.72
CA GLN A 142 5.19 -24.65 14.96
C GLN A 142 3.87 -24.68 14.19
N ASP A 143 3.09 -23.61 14.32
CA ASP A 143 1.76 -23.48 13.70
C ASP A 143 1.83 -22.98 12.24
N LYS A 144 3.00 -22.48 11.81
CA LYS A 144 3.22 -21.82 10.52
C LYS A 144 2.27 -20.64 10.29
N GLU A 145 2.06 -19.85 11.33
CA GLU A 145 1.16 -18.70 11.32
C GLU A 145 1.89 -17.38 11.58
N TRP A 146 1.32 -16.30 11.06
CA TRP A 146 1.68 -14.93 11.40
C TRP A 146 0.68 -14.35 12.38
N ARG A 147 1.20 -13.72 13.44
CA ARG A 147 0.42 -12.92 14.40
C ARG A 147 0.75 -11.45 14.22
N PHE A 148 -0.27 -10.66 13.96
CA PHE A 148 -0.12 -9.21 13.84
C PHE A 148 -0.47 -8.53 15.18
N PRO A 149 0.00 -7.29 15.41
CA PRO A 149 -0.33 -6.54 16.62
C PRO A 149 -1.83 -6.35 16.88
N SER A 150 -2.66 -6.47 15.84
CA SER A 150 -4.12 -6.36 15.89
C SER A 150 -4.83 -7.62 16.41
N GLY A 151 -4.24 -8.82 16.28
CA GLY A 151 -4.83 -10.12 16.66
C GLY A 151 -4.19 -11.32 15.97
#